data_AF-A0A4Q5XY42-F1
#
_entry.id   AF-A0A4Q5XY42-F1
#
_cell.length_a   1.000
_cell.length_b   1.000
_cell.length_c   1.000
_cell.angle_alpha   90.00
_cell.angle_beta   90.00
_cell.angle_gamma   90.00
#
_symmetry.space_group_name_H-M   'P 1'
#
loop_
_entity.id
_entity.type
_entity.pdbx_description
1 polymer ?
#
loop_
_entity_poly.entity_id
_entity_poly.type
_entity_poly.pdbx_seq_one_letter_code
_entity_poly.pdbx_strand_id
1 'polypeptide(L)'
;KNEGWNHQAPILSDIIYVKEEYRAAVENVLEPYLNYYVVNNLTEGLQAVHLLDAHKKGKANFFLLDKINESSNADQGHQLEGAVPALDVIEVDSNYKQLAAHLLQNVFIAHDEAALENSNGFVVLEKHGKYVKGRYTLTGGSVGLFEGKKIGRAKNLEKLQESITAQQSVVDELSSQIQTRHNEVIGYNADLKEAQIRQTEQEILQLNNQLFSILNKLENLVHSQGQAQSRIEDLQGQLEASHAAIASVREELQELNENLSSYTSQLSEAEAAYGEIEQQYNEINTQYNNLNLQVTREQSKINALKQELNENLSSYTSQLSEAEAAYGEIEQQY
;
A
#
# COMPACT_ATOMS: atom_id res chain seq x y z
N LYS A 1 23.42 -46.19 -43.57
CA LYS A 1 23.13 -45.78 -44.96
C LYS A 1 24.33 -46.19 -45.80
N ASN A 2 24.16 -47.03 -46.81
CA ASN A 2 25.25 -47.54 -47.66
C ASN A 2 25.00 -47.10 -49.11
N GLU A 3 26.00 -46.51 -49.75
CA GLU A 3 25.90 -45.96 -51.12
C GLU A 3 25.87 -47.03 -52.22
N GLY A 4 26.13 -48.31 -51.89
CA GLY A 4 26.24 -49.41 -52.85
C GLY A 4 24.95 -50.20 -53.15
N TRP A 5 23.78 -49.75 -52.66
CA TRP A 5 22.50 -50.44 -52.89
C TRP A 5 21.43 -49.46 -53.38
N ASN A 6 20.71 -49.83 -54.44
CA ASN A 6 19.57 -49.07 -54.94
C ASN A 6 18.44 -49.08 -53.89
N HIS A 7 18.25 -47.95 -53.18
CA HIS A 7 17.35 -47.78 -52.02
C HIS A 7 15.85 -48.01 -52.32
N GLN A 8 15.53 -48.55 -53.50
CA GLN A 8 14.20 -48.75 -54.05
C GLN A 8 13.74 -50.22 -53.96
N ALA A 9 14.31 -51.04 -53.07
CA ALA A 9 13.82 -52.40 -52.84
C ALA A 9 12.87 -52.41 -51.63
N PRO A 10 11.58 -52.11 -51.81
CA PRO A 10 10.61 -52.17 -50.72
C PRO A 10 10.43 -53.59 -50.22
N ILE A 11 10.03 -53.71 -48.95
CA ILE A 11 9.61 -54.95 -48.33
C ILE A 11 8.16 -55.23 -48.76
N LEU A 12 7.79 -56.50 -48.95
CA LEU A 12 6.43 -56.87 -49.37
C LEU A 12 5.33 -56.24 -48.48
N SER A 13 5.57 -56.13 -47.17
CA SER A 13 4.65 -55.50 -46.20
C SER A 13 4.33 -54.03 -46.47
N ASP A 14 5.23 -53.32 -47.16
CA ASP A 14 5.11 -51.89 -47.44
C ASP A 14 4.44 -51.63 -48.79
N ILE A 15 4.41 -52.63 -49.67
CA ILE A 15 3.87 -52.54 -51.04
C ILE A 15 2.41 -52.99 -51.09
N ILE A 16 2.05 -53.99 -50.29
CA ILE A 16 0.69 -54.54 -50.26
C ILE A 16 -0.15 -53.78 -49.24
N TYR A 17 -1.18 -53.08 -49.73
CA TYR A 17 -2.20 -52.53 -48.88
C TYR A 17 -3.45 -53.43 -48.91
N VAL A 18 -4.03 -53.68 -47.74
CA VAL A 18 -5.23 -54.52 -47.60
C VAL A 18 -6.29 -53.73 -46.86
N LYS A 19 -7.54 -53.85 -47.31
CA LYS A 19 -8.71 -53.30 -46.61
C LYS A 19 -8.72 -53.80 -45.17
N GLU A 20 -9.03 -52.90 -44.24
CA GLU A 20 -8.90 -53.13 -42.79
C GLU A 20 -9.65 -54.38 -42.31
N GLU A 21 -10.84 -54.63 -42.86
CA GLU A 21 -11.69 -55.77 -42.54
C GLU A 21 -11.07 -57.15 -42.84
N TYR A 22 -10.04 -57.23 -43.69
CA TYR A 22 -9.46 -58.49 -44.17
C TYR A 22 -7.95 -58.61 -43.88
N ARG A 23 -7.36 -57.64 -43.15
CA ARG A 23 -5.92 -57.62 -42.88
C ARG A 23 -5.44 -58.89 -42.17
N ALA A 24 -6.16 -59.33 -41.14
CA ALA A 24 -5.79 -60.50 -40.36
C ALA A 24 -5.76 -61.78 -41.23
N ALA A 25 -6.80 -61.98 -42.06
CA ALA A 25 -6.90 -63.13 -42.94
C ALA A 25 -5.76 -63.19 -43.98
N VAL A 26 -5.48 -62.06 -44.64
CA VAL A 26 -4.44 -61.98 -45.68
C VAL A 26 -3.03 -62.01 -45.06
N GLU A 27 -2.84 -61.40 -43.88
CA GLU A 27 -1.57 -61.43 -43.15
C GLU A 27 -1.17 -62.87 -42.77
N ASN A 28 -2.11 -63.71 -42.36
CA ASN A 28 -1.81 -65.10 -41.98
C ASN A 28 -1.21 -65.94 -43.12
N VAL A 29 -1.59 -65.68 -44.37
CA VAL A 29 -1.00 -66.38 -45.54
C VAL A 29 0.30 -65.75 -45.97
N LEU A 30 0.38 -64.42 -45.93
CA LEU A 30 1.55 -63.69 -46.37
C LEU A 30 2.65 -63.65 -45.31
N GLU A 31 2.38 -64.00 -44.05
CA GLU A 31 3.30 -63.89 -42.92
C GLU A 31 4.71 -64.44 -43.22
N PRO A 32 4.88 -65.64 -43.83
CA PRO A 32 6.20 -66.17 -44.17
C PRO A 32 6.95 -65.29 -45.18
N TYR A 33 6.23 -64.55 -46.02
CA TYR A 33 6.73 -63.76 -47.14
C TYR A 33 6.77 -62.25 -46.86
N LEU A 34 6.14 -61.77 -45.79
CA LEU A 34 6.03 -60.33 -45.51
C LEU A 34 7.37 -59.63 -45.34
N ASN A 35 8.39 -60.33 -44.85
CA ASN A 35 9.74 -59.78 -44.65
C ASN A 35 10.66 -59.91 -45.88
N TYR A 36 10.12 -60.34 -47.02
CA TYR A 36 10.93 -60.53 -48.23
C TYR A 36 11.07 -59.20 -48.96
N TYR A 37 12.28 -58.94 -49.44
CA TYR A 37 12.58 -57.77 -50.26
C TYR A 37 12.24 -58.06 -51.72
N VAL A 38 11.69 -57.07 -52.42
CA VAL A 38 11.39 -57.19 -53.85
C VAL A 38 12.52 -56.55 -54.65
N VAL A 39 13.17 -57.32 -55.54
CA VAL A 39 14.27 -56.86 -56.40
C VAL A 39 13.95 -57.15 -57.87
N ASN A 40 14.53 -56.37 -58.79
CA ASN A 40 14.16 -56.45 -60.19
C ASN A 40 14.76 -57.67 -60.89
N ASN A 41 16.01 -58.03 -60.55
CA ASN A 41 16.78 -59.06 -61.24
C ASN A 41 17.77 -59.79 -60.31
N LEU A 42 18.32 -60.90 -60.81
CA LEU A 42 19.29 -61.73 -60.08
C LEU A 42 20.58 -60.97 -59.71
N THR A 43 21.01 -60.01 -60.53
CA THR A 43 22.19 -59.19 -60.25
C THR A 43 22.00 -58.31 -59.02
N GLU A 44 20.87 -57.63 -58.90
CA GLU A 44 20.49 -56.85 -57.71
C GLU A 44 20.38 -57.77 -56.48
N GLY A 45 19.78 -58.96 -56.63
CA GLY A 45 19.68 -59.96 -55.57
C GLY A 45 21.03 -60.49 -55.06
N LEU A 46 22.05 -60.60 -55.92
CA LEU A 46 23.40 -61.03 -55.50
C LEU A 46 24.19 -59.89 -54.85
N GLN A 47 24.12 -58.68 -55.41
CA GLN A 47 24.68 -57.48 -54.78
C GLN A 47 24.11 -57.32 -53.37
N ALA A 48 22.83 -57.63 -53.26
CA ALA A 48 22.10 -57.57 -52.02
C ALA A 48 22.63 -58.51 -50.93
N VAL A 49 22.81 -59.78 -51.29
CA VAL A 49 23.37 -60.80 -50.41
C VAL A 49 24.81 -60.46 -50.01
N HIS A 50 25.64 -59.98 -50.96
CA HIS A 50 27.01 -59.56 -50.66
C HIS A 50 27.07 -58.42 -49.64
N LEU A 51 26.12 -57.48 -49.69
CA LEU A 51 26.03 -56.40 -48.71
C LEU A 51 25.59 -56.88 -47.33
N LEU A 52 24.68 -57.86 -47.25
CA LEU A 52 24.28 -58.46 -45.99
C LEU A 52 25.43 -59.24 -45.33
N ASP A 53 26.22 -59.96 -46.14
CA ASP A 53 27.39 -60.70 -45.68
C ASP A 53 28.52 -59.75 -45.21
N ALA A 54 28.84 -58.74 -46.02
CA ALA A 54 29.86 -57.73 -45.70
C ALA A 54 29.58 -57.01 -44.37
N HIS A 55 28.30 -56.75 -44.06
CA HIS A 55 27.88 -56.07 -42.83
C HIS A 55 27.38 -57.02 -41.72
N LYS A 56 27.46 -58.35 -41.92
CA LYS A 56 26.99 -59.38 -40.98
C LYS A 56 25.57 -59.14 -40.46
N LYS A 57 24.65 -58.71 -41.35
CA LYS A 57 23.27 -58.33 -41.00
C LYS A 57 22.26 -59.49 -41.03
N GLY A 58 22.75 -60.72 -41.13
CA GLY A 58 21.92 -61.93 -41.12
C GLY A 58 21.48 -62.38 -42.51
N LYS A 59 20.50 -63.29 -42.57
CA LYS A 59 19.94 -63.83 -43.82
C LYS A 59 18.65 -63.10 -44.15
N ALA A 60 18.46 -62.75 -45.42
CA ALA A 60 17.22 -62.19 -45.95
C ALA A 60 16.77 -62.96 -47.19
N ASN A 61 15.48 -62.87 -47.49
CA ASN A 61 14.88 -63.50 -48.66
C ASN A 61 14.48 -62.43 -49.67
N PHE A 62 14.59 -62.76 -50.95
CA PHE A 62 14.38 -61.82 -52.06
C PHE A 62 13.43 -62.41 -53.10
N PHE A 63 12.46 -61.61 -53.56
CA PHE A 63 11.65 -61.91 -54.72
C PHE A 63 12.28 -61.32 -55.97
N LEU A 64 12.47 -62.16 -57.00
CA LEU A 64 13.02 -61.78 -58.29
C LEU A 64 11.87 -61.49 -59.27
N LEU A 65 11.66 -60.23 -59.62
CA LEU A 65 10.54 -59.83 -60.50
C LEU A 65 10.70 -60.38 -61.93
N ASP A 66 11.92 -60.42 -62.47
CA ASP A 66 12.21 -60.97 -63.79
C ASP A 66 11.69 -62.41 -63.98
N LYS A 67 11.96 -63.30 -63.01
CA LYS A 67 11.57 -64.72 -63.06
C LYS A 67 10.08 -64.94 -62.84
N ILE A 68 9.45 -64.09 -62.02
CA ILE A 68 8.01 -64.18 -61.75
C ILE A 68 7.22 -63.74 -62.98
N ASN A 69 7.69 -62.69 -63.67
CA ASN A 69 7.08 -62.20 -64.89
C ASN A 69 7.22 -63.19 -66.08
N GLU A 70 8.33 -63.94 -66.14
CA GLU A 70 8.58 -65.00 -67.13
C GLU A 70 7.65 -66.24 -66.96
N SER A 71 7.14 -66.48 -65.75
CA SER A 71 6.37 -67.68 -65.39
C SER A 71 4.87 -67.59 -65.74
N SER A 72 4.48 -66.60 -66.55
CA SER A 72 3.09 -66.24 -66.80
C SER A 72 2.40 -67.14 -67.82
N ASN A 73 1.99 -68.33 -67.38
CA ASN A 73 0.80 -68.95 -67.93
C ASN A 73 -0.42 -68.34 -67.22
N ALA A 74 -1.07 -67.41 -67.90
CA ALA A 74 -2.38 -66.93 -67.52
C ALA A 74 -3.40 -68.05 -67.74
N ASP A 75 -3.57 -68.92 -66.73
CA ASP A 75 -4.69 -69.85 -66.68
C ASP A 75 -5.67 -69.46 -65.56
N GLN A 76 -6.86 -69.09 -66.04
CA GLN A 76 -8.19 -69.25 -65.45
C GLN A 76 -8.37 -68.68 -64.02
N GLY A 77 -9.03 -67.52 -63.95
CA GLY A 77 -9.69 -67.07 -62.73
C GLY A 77 -10.70 -68.12 -62.29
N HIS A 78 -10.29 -68.97 -61.35
CA HIS A 78 -11.20 -69.92 -60.73
C HIS A 78 -12.04 -69.17 -59.71
N GLN A 79 -13.36 -69.29 -59.84
CA GLN A 79 -14.31 -68.66 -58.95
C GLN A 79 -14.89 -69.75 -58.06
N LEU A 80 -14.67 -69.64 -56.74
CA LEU A 80 -15.30 -70.49 -55.74
C LEU A 80 -16.60 -69.80 -55.32
N GLU A 81 -17.74 -70.49 -55.45
CA GLU A 81 -19.03 -69.98 -54.95
C GLU A 81 -18.95 -69.82 -53.42
N GLY A 82 -19.25 -68.61 -52.92
CA GLY A 82 -19.18 -68.26 -51.49
C GLY A 82 -17.82 -67.74 -51.00
N ALA A 83 -16.84 -67.50 -51.89
CA ALA A 83 -15.55 -66.91 -51.54
C ALA A 83 -15.11 -65.79 -52.49
N VAL A 84 -14.42 -64.78 -51.95
CA VAL A 84 -13.86 -63.65 -52.70
C VAL A 84 -12.36 -63.89 -52.96
N PRO A 85 -11.86 -63.69 -54.19
CA PRO A 85 -10.42 -63.78 -54.46
C PRO A 85 -9.64 -62.78 -53.60
N ALA A 86 -8.53 -63.22 -53.00
CA ALA A 86 -7.70 -62.33 -52.19
C ALA A 86 -7.13 -61.15 -53.01
N LEU A 87 -6.99 -61.31 -54.33
CA LEU A 87 -6.54 -60.27 -55.26
C LEU A 87 -7.47 -59.04 -55.33
N ASP A 88 -8.77 -59.20 -55.07
CA ASP A 88 -9.76 -58.10 -55.16
C ASP A 88 -9.81 -57.25 -53.88
N VAL A 89 -9.20 -57.74 -52.81
CA VAL A 89 -9.21 -57.14 -51.47
C VAL A 89 -7.92 -56.37 -51.17
N ILE A 90 -6.91 -56.55 -52.02
CA ILE A 90 -5.63 -55.88 -51.94
C ILE A 90 -5.50 -54.73 -52.94
N GLU A 91 -4.76 -53.70 -52.55
CA GLU A 91 -4.31 -52.60 -53.40
C GLU A 91 -2.79 -52.69 -53.47
N VAL A 92 -2.26 -52.80 -54.70
CA VAL A 92 -0.83 -52.96 -54.98
C VAL A 92 -0.48 -52.08 -56.17
N ASP A 93 0.69 -51.45 -56.16
CA ASP A 93 1.20 -50.70 -57.31
C ASP A 93 1.35 -51.62 -58.54
N SER A 94 1.03 -51.06 -59.70
CA SER A 94 1.11 -51.66 -61.03
C SER A 94 2.38 -52.49 -61.27
N ASN A 95 3.53 -52.02 -60.78
CA ASN A 95 4.83 -52.67 -60.92
C ASN A 95 4.93 -54.02 -60.21
N TYR A 96 4.16 -54.24 -59.14
CA TYR A 96 4.21 -55.44 -58.28
C TYR A 96 2.96 -56.30 -58.39
N LYS A 97 2.02 -55.95 -59.28
CA LYS A 97 0.76 -56.66 -59.47
C LYS A 97 0.98 -58.15 -59.83
N GLN A 98 2.02 -58.45 -60.59
CA GLN A 98 2.35 -59.82 -61.01
C GLN A 98 2.88 -60.67 -59.84
N LEU A 99 3.68 -60.06 -58.95
CA LEU A 99 4.13 -60.68 -57.70
C LEU A 99 2.94 -60.98 -56.78
N ALA A 100 2.03 -60.02 -56.62
CA ALA A 100 0.82 -60.22 -55.83
C ALA A 100 -0.09 -61.31 -56.42
N ALA A 101 -0.25 -61.33 -57.75
CA ALA A 101 -0.95 -62.40 -58.46
C ALA A 101 -0.34 -63.77 -58.17
N HIS A 102 0.97 -63.93 -58.31
CA HIS A 102 1.64 -65.21 -58.07
C HIS A 102 1.46 -65.72 -56.62
N LEU A 103 1.50 -64.83 -55.63
CA LEU A 103 1.35 -65.21 -54.22
C LEU A 103 -0.11 -65.49 -53.83
N LEU A 104 -1.08 -64.86 -54.47
CA LEU A 104 -2.49 -64.88 -54.06
C LEU A 104 -3.45 -65.49 -55.09
N GLN A 105 -2.98 -65.98 -56.24
CA GLN A 105 -3.81 -66.59 -57.29
C GLN A 105 -4.64 -67.77 -56.79
N ASN A 106 -4.11 -68.53 -55.82
CA ASN A 106 -4.76 -69.70 -55.25
C ASN A 106 -5.36 -69.44 -53.86
N VAL A 107 -5.58 -68.17 -53.50
CA VAL A 107 -6.02 -67.74 -52.17
C VAL A 107 -7.40 -67.08 -52.25
N PHE A 108 -8.35 -67.63 -51.52
CA PHE A 108 -9.74 -67.16 -51.48
C PHE A 108 -10.19 -66.90 -50.04
N ILE A 109 -11.03 -65.89 -49.85
CA ILE A 109 -11.60 -65.51 -48.56
C ILE A 109 -13.07 -65.96 -48.55
N ALA A 110 -13.38 -67.00 -47.78
CA ALA A 110 -14.71 -67.52 -47.59
C ALA A 110 -15.54 -66.64 -46.64
N HIS A 111 -16.82 -66.49 -46.98
CA HIS A 111 -17.81 -65.85 -46.10
C HIS A 111 -18.47 -66.82 -45.13
N ASP A 112 -18.60 -68.09 -45.51
CA ASP A 112 -19.25 -69.15 -44.73
C ASP A 112 -18.41 -70.43 -44.65
N GLU A 113 -18.60 -71.22 -43.59
CA GLU A 113 -17.91 -72.51 -43.37
C GLU A 113 -18.17 -73.53 -44.51
N ALA A 114 -19.29 -73.42 -45.22
CA ALA A 114 -19.61 -74.26 -46.37
C ALA A 114 -18.62 -74.09 -47.55
N ALA A 115 -18.02 -72.89 -47.70
CA ALA A 115 -17.01 -72.64 -48.72
C ALA A 115 -15.67 -73.33 -48.41
N LEU A 116 -15.47 -73.82 -47.18
CA LEU A 116 -14.28 -74.61 -46.84
C LEU A 116 -14.40 -76.07 -47.30
N GLU A 117 -15.59 -76.64 -47.42
CA GLU A 117 -15.77 -78.04 -47.83
C GLU A 117 -15.42 -78.26 -49.31
N ASN A 118 -15.71 -77.28 -50.17
CA ASN A 118 -15.45 -77.29 -51.62
C ASN A 118 -14.06 -76.74 -52.00
N SER A 119 -13.03 -77.03 -51.22
CA SER A 119 -11.66 -76.60 -51.54
C SER A 119 -11.05 -77.53 -52.59
N ASN A 120 -11.22 -77.20 -53.87
CA ASN A 120 -10.63 -77.89 -55.03
C ASN A 120 -9.10 -77.71 -55.13
N GLY A 121 -8.37 -77.87 -54.02
CA GLY A 121 -6.92 -77.68 -53.92
C GLY A 121 -6.44 -76.25 -53.64
N PHE A 122 -7.36 -75.29 -53.48
CA PHE A 122 -7.08 -73.88 -53.18
C PHE A 122 -6.94 -73.61 -51.67
N VAL A 123 -6.22 -72.53 -51.33
CA VAL A 123 -6.10 -72.02 -49.97
C VAL A 123 -7.32 -71.16 -49.66
N VAL A 124 -8.12 -71.55 -48.65
CA VAL A 124 -9.33 -70.84 -48.25
C VAL A 124 -9.15 -70.24 -46.85
N LEU A 125 -9.47 -68.95 -46.73
CA LEU A 125 -9.33 -68.14 -45.53
C LEU A 125 -10.70 -67.71 -45.00
N GLU A 126 -10.89 -67.72 -43.69
CA GLU A 126 -12.03 -67.06 -43.06
C GLU A 126 -11.78 -65.55 -42.92
N LYS A 127 -12.84 -64.73 -42.96
CA LYS A 127 -12.77 -63.26 -42.96
C LYS A 127 -11.90 -62.68 -41.84
N HIS A 128 -11.94 -63.26 -40.64
CA HIS A 128 -11.20 -62.78 -39.47
C HIS A 128 -9.85 -63.49 -39.29
N GLY A 129 -9.49 -64.44 -40.15
CA GLY A 129 -8.23 -65.18 -40.07
C GLY A 129 -8.22 -66.28 -39.01
N LYS A 130 -9.39 -66.69 -38.48
CA LYS A 130 -9.49 -67.71 -37.43
C LYS A 130 -8.97 -69.08 -37.86
N TYR A 131 -9.14 -69.41 -39.13
CA TYR A 131 -8.62 -70.64 -39.71
C TYR A 131 -8.26 -70.47 -41.19
N VAL A 132 -7.26 -71.24 -41.61
CA VAL A 132 -6.66 -71.29 -42.94
C VAL A 132 -6.65 -72.75 -43.39
N LYS A 133 -7.41 -73.06 -44.44
CA LYS A 133 -7.41 -74.39 -45.07
C LYS A 133 -6.48 -74.35 -46.27
N GLY A 134 -5.33 -75.00 -46.17
CA GLY A 134 -4.42 -75.26 -47.29
C GLY A 134 -4.77 -76.56 -48.03
N ARG A 135 -3.97 -76.89 -49.06
CA ARG A 135 -4.19 -78.09 -49.90
C ARG A 135 -4.15 -79.41 -49.12
N TYR A 136 -3.33 -79.48 -48.08
CA TYR A 136 -3.14 -80.67 -47.23
C TYR A 136 -3.09 -80.35 -45.73
N THR A 137 -3.34 -79.10 -45.35
CA THR A 137 -3.15 -78.60 -43.99
C THR A 137 -4.35 -77.76 -43.56
N LEU A 138 -4.70 -77.82 -42.28
CA LEU A 138 -5.68 -76.91 -41.67
C LEU A 138 -4.99 -76.27 -40.47
N THR A 139 -4.84 -74.96 -40.51
CA THR A 139 -4.23 -74.17 -39.43
C THR A 139 -5.32 -73.29 -38.83
N GLY A 140 -5.50 -73.31 -37.52
CA GLY A 140 -6.52 -72.48 -36.86
C GLY A 140 -6.15 -72.12 -35.43
N GLY A 141 -6.65 -70.98 -34.95
CA GLY A 141 -6.33 -70.43 -33.64
C GLY A 141 -7.07 -69.14 -33.30
N SER A 142 -6.70 -68.54 -32.17
CA SER A 142 -7.15 -67.20 -31.79
C SER A 142 -6.25 -66.15 -32.40
N VAL A 143 -6.84 -65.13 -33.05
CA VAL A 143 -6.09 -64.02 -33.64
C VAL A 143 -5.39 -63.21 -32.54
N GLY A 144 -4.07 -63.09 -32.62
CA GLY A 144 -3.28 -62.36 -31.63
C GLY A 144 -3.44 -60.83 -31.75
N LEU A 145 -3.19 -60.08 -30.67
CA LEU A 145 -3.31 -58.60 -30.63
C LEU A 145 -2.38 -57.86 -31.63
N PHE A 146 -1.42 -58.58 -32.22
CA PHE A 146 -0.43 -58.08 -33.17
C PHE A 146 -0.65 -58.54 -34.62
N GLU A 147 -1.57 -59.46 -34.86
CA GLU A 147 -1.92 -59.94 -36.20
C GLU A 147 -2.80 -58.90 -36.91
N GLY A 148 -2.51 -58.62 -38.18
CA GLY A 148 -3.18 -57.57 -38.97
C GLY A 148 -2.55 -56.17 -38.85
N LYS A 149 -1.48 -56.04 -38.06
CA LYS A 149 -0.76 -54.76 -37.84
C LYS A 149 0.60 -54.70 -38.53
N LYS A 150 1.09 -55.77 -39.18
CA LYS A 150 2.34 -55.73 -39.94
C LYS A 150 2.12 -55.11 -41.32
N ILE A 151 0.99 -55.40 -41.93
CA ILE A 151 0.60 -54.87 -43.25
C ILE A 151 0.05 -53.44 -43.09
N GLY A 152 0.51 -52.50 -43.93
CA GLY A 152 0.00 -51.12 -43.96
C GLY A 152 0.55 -50.17 -42.88
N ARG A 153 1.65 -50.54 -42.22
CA ARG A 153 2.34 -49.69 -41.22
C ARG A 153 2.78 -48.34 -41.78
N ALA A 154 3.33 -48.33 -43.00
CA ALA A 154 3.81 -47.12 -43.66
C ALA A 154 2.70 -46.06 -43.79
N LYS A 155 1.51 -46.47 -44.24
CA LYS A 155 0.34 -45.58 -44.40
C LYS A 155 -0.23 -45.09 -43.07
N ASN A 156 -0.15 -45.92 -42.01
CA ASN A 156 -0.56 -45.49 -40.67
C ASN A 156 0.42 -44.46 -40.08
N LEU A 157 1.72 -44.65 -40.29
CA LEU A 157 2.75 -43.68 -39.92
C LEU A 157 2.56 -42.35 -40.66
N GLU A 158 2.20 -42.38 -41.95
CA GLU A 158 1.89 -41.18 -42.73
C GLU A 158 0.69 -40.41 -42.15
N LYS A 159 -0.44 -41.09 -41.88
CA LYS A 159 -1.60 -40.47 -41.24
C LYS A 159 -1.29 -39.91 -39.85
N LEU A 160 -0.46 -40.62 -39.07
CA LEU A 160 -0.05 -40.14 -37.75
C LEU A 160 0.86 -38.92 -37.88
N GLN A 161 1.74 -38.88 -38.87
CA GLN A 161 2.58 -37.73 -39.17
C GLN A 161 1.75 -36.51 -39.54
N GLU A 162 0.75 -36.66 -40.41
CA GLU A 162 -0.20 -35.57 -40.74
C GLU A 162 -0.89 -35.03 -39.48
N SER A 163 -1.39 -35.93 -38.63
CA SER A 163 -2.02 -35.56 -37.36
C SER A 163 -1.06 -34.80 -36.43
N ILE A 164 0.19 -35.27 -36.30
CA ILE A 164 1.22 -34.58 -35.52
C ILE A 164 1.48 -33.18 -36.07
N THR A 165 1.59 -33.02 -37.40
CA THR A 165 1.81 -31.70 -38.00
C THR A 165 0.64 -30.75 -37.80
N ALA A 166 -0.60 -31.24 -37.89
CA ALA A 166 -1.79 -30.44 -37.60
C ALA A 166 -1.81 -29.99 -36.14
N GLN A 167 -1.51 -30.91 -35.22
CA GLN A 167 -1.48 -30.60 -33.78
C GLN A 167 -0.36 -29.62 -33.43
N GLN A 168 0.81 -29.72 -34.08
CA GLN A 168 1.91 -28.80 -33.88
C GLN A 168 1.52 -27.36 -34.28
N SER A 169 0.79 -27.21 -35.39
CA SER A 169 0.28 -25.89 -35.82
C SER A 169 -0.64 -25.26 -34.77
N VAL A 170 -1.50 -26.07 -34.12
CA VAL A 170 -2.40 -25.59 -33.06
C VAL A 170 -1.60 -25.17 -31.81
N VAL A 171 -0.57 -25.94 -31.45
CA VAL A 171 0.32 -25.60 -30.33
C VAL A 171 1.04 -24.27 -30.59
N ASP A 172 1.60 -24.10 -31.78
CA ASP A 172 2.33 -22.88 -32.16
C ASP A 172 1.41 -21.65 -32.14
N GLU A 173 0.17 -21.80 -32.61
CA GLU A 173 -0.84 -20.74 -32.55
C GLU A 173 -1.19 -20.37 -31.11
N LEU A 174 -1.47 -21.36 -30.26
CA LEU A 174 -1.78 -21.13 -28.84
C LEU A 174 -0.60 -20.50 -28.11
N SER A 175 0.64 -20.92 -28.38
CA SER A 175 1.84 -20.30 -27.81
C SER A 175 1.97 -18.83 -28.20
N SER A 176 1.68 -18.48 -29.47
CA SER A 176 1.66 -17.09 -29.94
C SER A 176 0.58 -16.25 -29.22
N GLN A 177 -0.62 -16.81 -29.05
CA GLN A 177 -1.71 -16.14 -28.32
C GLN A 177 -1.35 -15.93 -26.85
N ILE A 178 -0.77 -16.93 -26.18
CA ILE A 178 -0.29 -16.83 -24.80
C ILE A 178 0.76 -15.73 -24.68
N GLN A 179 1.74 -15.69 -25.58
CA GLN A 179 2.78 -14.66 -25.55
C GLN A 179 2.20 -13.25 -25.73
N THR A 180 1.24 -13.09 -26.63
CA THR A 180 0.56 -11.80 -26.87
C THR A 180 -0.20 -11.35 -25.62
N ARG A 181 -1.01 -12.24 -25.03
CA ARG A 181 -1.73 -11.95 -23.77
C ARG A 181 -0.78 -11.66 -22.61
N HIS A 182 0.34 -12.37 -22.54
CA HIS A 182 1.36 -12.11 -21.51
C HIS A 182 1.95 -10.70 -21.66
N ASN A 183 2.28 -10.28 -22.88
CA ASN A 183 2.76 -8.93 -23.16
C ASN A 183 1.70 -7.86 -22.85
N GLU A 184 0.42 -8.11 -23.16
CA GLU A 184 -0.69 -7.21 -22.76
C GLU A 184 -0.77 -7.06 -21.24
N VAL A 185 -0.66 -8.16 -20.47
CA VAL A 185 -0.67 -8.11 -19.01
C VAL A 185 0.52 -7.33 -18.45
N ILE A 186 1.71 -7.46 -19.05
CA ILE A 186 2.87 -6.66 -18.67
C ILE A 186 2.61 -5.17 -18.98
N GLY A 187 2.03 -4.87 -20.15
CA GLY A 187 1.61 -3.52 -20.53
C GLY A 187 0.63 -2.91 -19.51
N TYR A 188 -0.44 -3.63 -19.18
CA TYR A 188 -1.41 -3.19 -18.19
C TYR A 188 -0.81 -3.01 -16.79
N ASN A 189 0.13 -3.88 -16.36
CA ASN A 189 0.83 -3.69 -15.08
C ASN A 189 1.73 -2.45 -15.09
N ALA A 190 2.39 -2.16 -16.21
CA ALA A 190 3.18 -0.94 -16.36
C ALA A 190 2.27 0.31 -16.36
N ASP A 191 1.13 0.24 -17.05
CA ASP A 191 0.11 1.30 -17.10
C ASP A 191 -0.57 1.52 -15.75
N LEU A 192 -0.68 0.47 -14.93
CA LEU A 192 -1.26 0.55 -13.59
C LEU A 192 -0.49 1.54 -12.70
N LYS A 193 0.73 1.94 -13.10
CA LYS A 193 1.50 3.04 -12.49
C LYS A 193 1.47 2.99 -10.96
N GLU A 194 1.49 1.77 -10.42
CA GLU A 194 1.20 1.52 -9.01
C GLU A 194 2.22 2.21 -8.10
N ALA A 195 3.47 2.31 -8.57
CA ALA A 195 4.50 3.10 -7.92
C ALA A 195 4.16 4.60 -7.86
N GLN A 196 3.60 5.16 -8.94
CA GLN A 196 3.16 6.56 -8.97
C GLN A 196 1.96 6.77 -8.04
N ILE A 197 1.00 5.85 -8.03
CA ILE A 197 -0.16 5.90 -7.11
C ILE A 197 0.34 5.89 -5.66
N ARG A 198 1.19 4.94 -5.29
CA ARG A 198 1.76 4.85 -3.93
C ARG A 198 2.56 6.10 -3.56
N GLN A 199 3.32 6.67 -4.49
CA GLN A 199 4.04 7.92 -4.26
C GLN A 199 3.08 9.08 -4.01
N THR A 200 2.05 9.24 -4.85
CA THR A 200 1.04 10.28 -4.69
C THR A 200 0.25 10.11 -3.39
N GLU A 201 -0.08 8.88 -2.97
CA GLU A 201 -0.70 8.61 -1.67
C GLU A 201 0.20 9.05 -0.51
N GLN A 202 1.51 8.77 -0.57
CA GLN A 202 2.47 9.24 0.43
C GLN A 202 2.56 10.77 0.47
N GLU A 203 2.61 11.43 -0.70
CA GLU A 203 2.60 12.89 -0.80
C GLU A 203 1.31 13.48 -0.22
N ILE A 204 0.14 12.89 -0.50
CA ILE A 204 -1.14 13.29 0.10
C ILE A 204 -1.09 13.18 1.62
N LEU A 205 -0.58 12.07 2.17
CA LEU A 205 -0.46 11.89 3.62
C LEU A 205 0.48 12.94 4.25
N GLN A 206 1.60 13.25 3.59
CA GLN A 206 2.52 14.30 4.04
C GLN A 206 1.87 15.68 4.04
N LEU A 207 1.19 16.04 2.94
CA LEU A 207 0.47 17.31 2.82
C LEU A 207 -0.66 17.41 3.86
N ASN A 208 -1.36 16.31 4.15
CA ASN A 208 -2.42 16.29 5.15
C ASN A 208 -1.86 16.53 6.56
N ASN A 209 -0.75 15.88 6.91
CA ASN A 209 -0.05 16.15 8.18
C ASN A 209 0.44 17.60 8.29
N GLN A 210 0.95 18.18 7.19
CA GLN A 210 1.32 19.58 7.16
C GLN A 210 0.11 20.50 7.35
N LEU A 211 -1.02 20.21 6.70
CA LEU A 211 -2.27 20.94 6.87
C LEU A 211 -2.72 20.92 8.33
N PHE A 212 -2.76 19.75 8.98
CA PHE A 212 -3.10 19.65 10.40
C PHE A 212 -2.13 20.44 11.30
N SER A 213 -0.83 20.40 11.02
CA SER A 213 0.15 21.20 11.76
C SER A 213 -0.10 22.71 11.62
N ILE A 214 -0.42 23.16 10.41
CA ILE A 214 -0.73 24.57 10.13
C ILE A 214 -2.04 24.98 10.80
N LEU A 215 -3.08 24.14 10.74
CA LEU A 215 -4.36 24.39 11.40
C LEU A 215 -4.19 24.52 12.92
N ASN A 216 -3.44 23.62 13.55
CA ASN A 216 -3.15 23.73 14.99
C ASN A 216 -2.36 25.00 15.33
N LYS A 217 -1.40 25.39 14.48
CA LYS A 217 -0.69 26.67 14.66
C LYS A 217 -1.63 27.87 14.53
N LEU A 218 -2.55 27.83 13.56
CA LEU A 218 -3.54 28.88 13.36
C LEU A 218 -4.47 28.98 14.56
N GLU A 219 -4.97 27.87 15.08
CA GLU A 219 -5.83 27.84 16.26
C GLU A 219 -5.12 28.43 17.49
N ASN A 220 -3.85 28.05 17.71
CA ASN A 220 -3.03 28.63 18.77
C ASN A 220 -2.81 30.15 18.60
N LEU A 221 -2.61 30.62 17.38
CA LEU A 221 -2.46 32.05 17.09
C LEU A 221 -3.76 32.83 17.30
N VAL A 222 -4.91 32.25 16.93
CA VAL A 222 -6.22 32.86 17.17
C VAL A 222 -6.49 32.95 18.68
N HIS A 223 -6.15 31.90 19.43
CA HIS A 223 -6.26 31.91 20.88
C HIS A 223 -5.37 32.96 21.53
N SER A 224 -4.09 33.06 21.12
CA SER A 224 -3.17 34.07 21.65
C SER A 224 -3.58 35.49 21.28
N GLN A 225 -4.12 35.70 20.08
CA GLN A 225 -4.71 36.97 19.66
C GLN A 225 -5.89 37.35 20.55
N GLY A 226 -6.81 36.40 20.84
CA GLY A 226 -7.93 36.63 21.74
C GLY A 226 -7.48 37.03 23.16
N GLN A 227 -6.49 36.33 23.71
CA GLN A 227 -5.91 36.69 25.01
C GLN A 227 -5.26 38.07 25.01
N ALA A 228 -4.51 38.40 23.96
CA ALA A 228 -3.87 39.71 23.81
C ALA A 228 -4.92 40.83 23.72
N GLN A 229 -6.02 40.61 23.00
CA GLN A 229 -7.12 41.55 22.90
C GLN A 229 -7.79 41.82 24.25
N SER A 230 -8.14 40.77 25.01
CA SER A 230 -8.70 40.93 26.36
C SER A 230 -7.72 41.64 27.30
N ARG A 231 -6.41 41.40 27.16
CA ARG A 231 -5.39 42.09 27.96
C ARG A 231 -5.30 43.58 27.62
N ILE A 232 -5.45 43.94 26.34
CA ILE A 232 -5.51 45.35 25.92
C ILE A 232 -6.72 46.04 26.54
N GLU A 233 -7.89 45.40 26.50
CA GLU A 233 -9.13 45.95 27.09
C GLU A 233 -9.01 46.15 28.61
N ASP A 234 -8.44 45.18 29.33
CA ASP A 234 -8.15 45.30 30.77
C ASP A 234 -7.17 46.45 31.08
N LEU A 235 -6.09 46.57 30.30
CA LEU A 235 -5.12 47.66 30.48
C LEU A 235 -5.73 49.04 30.14
N GLN A 236 -6.60 49.12 29.15
CA GLN A 236 -7.34 50.34 28.83
C GLN A 236 -8.27 50.74 29.98
N GLY A 237 -9.02 49.79 30.54
CA GLY A 237 -9.87 50.03 31.72
C GLY A 237 -9.06 50.49 32.95
N GLN A 238 -7.91 49.86 33.20
CA GLN A 238 -7.00 50.28 34.28
C GLN A 238 -6.44 51.70 34.06
N LEU A 239 -6.12 52.06 32.81
CA LEU A 239 -5.63 53.38 32.45
C LEU A 239 -6.71 54.45 32.65
N GLU A 240 -7.95 54.18 32.24
CA GLU A 240 -9.09 55.08 32.47
C GLU A 240 -9.36 55.26 33.97
N ALA A 241 -9.37 54.17 34.75
CA ALA A 241 -9.55 54.23 36.19
C ALA A 241 -8.43 55.03 36.88
N SER A 242 -7.18 54.85 36.44
CA SER A 242 -6.05 55.62 36.95
C SER A 242 -6.16 57.11 36.61
N HIS A 243 -6.58 57.45 35.39
CA HIS A 243 -6.83 58.85 35.01
C HIS A 243 -7.94 59.48 35.85
N ALA A 244 -9.04 58.77 36.09
CA ALA A 244 -10.13 59.25 36.94
C ALA A 244 -9.66 59.46 38.39
N ALA A 245 -8.89 58.51 38.95
CA ALA A 245 -8.31 58.64 40.28
C ALA A 245 -7.35 59.83 40.39
N ILE A 246 -6.49 60.04 39.39
CA ILE A 246 -5.58 61.20 39.34
C ILE A 246 -6.37 62.51 39.27
N ALA A 247 -7.45 62.56 38.50
CA ALA A 247 -8.31 63.73 38.42
C ALA A 247 -8.96 64.06 39.78
N SER A 248 -9.52 63.04 40.46
CA SER A 248 -10.10 63.18 41.81
C SER A 248 -9.07 63.70 42.81
N VAL A 249 -7.88 63.10 42.85
CA VAL A 249 -6.81 63.53 43.77
C VAL A 249 -6.34 64.95 43.47
N ARG A 250 -6.33 65.37 42.20
CA ARG A 250 -6.00 66.76 41.83
C ARG A 250 -7.05 67.75 42.33
N GLU A 251 -8.32 67.39 42.28
CA GLU A 251 -9.42 68.22 42.79
C GLU A 251 -9.34 68.34 44.32
N GLU A 252 -9.14 67.23 45.04
CA GLU A 252 -8.92 67.23 46.49
C GLU A 252 -7.68 68.07 46.88
N LEU A 253 -6.59 67.97 46.12
CA LEU A 253 -5.38 68.76 46.37
C LEU A 253 -5.64 70.25 46.14
N GLN A 254 -6.42 70.61 45.12
CA GLN A 254 -6.82 71.99 44.88
C GLN A 254 -7.65 72.53 46.06
N GLU A 255 -8.67 71.78 46.51
CA GLU A 255 -9.49 72.16 47.66
C GLU A 255 -8.64 72.33 48.93
N LEU A 256 -7.71 71.41 49.18
CA LEU A 256 -6.81 71.48 50.33
C LEU A 256 -5.88 72.70 50.27
N ASN A 257 -5.39 73.06 49.08
CA ASN A 257 -4.58 74.27 48.88
C ASN A 257 -5.39 75.55 49.11
N GLU A 258 -6.64 75.61 48.64
CA GLU A 258 -7.54 76.73 48.89
C GLU A 258 -7.81 76.90 50.39
N ASN A 259 -8.08 75.79 51.09
CA ASN A 259 -8.23 75.75 52.54
C ASN A 259 -6.97 76.19 53.27
N LEU A 260 -5.79 75.71 52.85
CA LEU A 260 -4.50 76.12 53.44
C LEU A 260 -4.28 77.63 53.27
N SER A 261 -4.55 78.18 52.08
CA SER A 261 -4.46 79.63 51.83
C SER A 261 -5.41 80.42 52.72
N SER A 262 -6.65 79.94 52.90
CA SER A 262 -7.64 80.55 53.80
C SER A 262 -7.17 80.54 55.25
N TYR A 263 -6.74 79.39 55.77
CA TYR A 263 -6.22 79.27 57.13
C TYR A 263 -4.96 80.11 57.36
N THR A 264 -4.08 80.21 56.36
CA THR A 264 -2.89 81.08 56.44
C THR A 264 -3.29 82.55 56.55
N SER A 265 -4.30 82.98 55.80
CA SER A 265 -4.84 84.34 55.90
C SER A 265 -5.48 84.60 57.27
N GLN A 266 -6.29 83.66 57.77
CA GLN A 266 -6.93 83.77 59.09
C GLN A 266 -5.90 83.80 60.23
N LEU A 267 -4.84 82.98 60.12
CA LEU A 267 -3.74 82.97 61.09
C LEU A 267 -3.03 84.33 61.10
N SER A 268 -2.70 84.88 59.92
CA SER A 268 -2.07 86.20 59.82
C SER A 268 -2.93 87.32 60.40
N GLU A 269 -4.26 87.27 60.20
CA GLU A 269 -5.19 88.23 60.79
C GLU A 269 -5.26 88.08 62.31
N ALA A 270 -5.33 86.85 62.82
CA ALA A 270 -5.32 86.56 64.25
C ALA A 270 -4.01 86.98 64.93
N GLU A 271 -2.85 86.77 64.28
CA GLU A 271 -1.54 87.23 64.76
C GLU A 271 -1.47 88.76 64.83
N ALA A 272 -2.00 89.46 63.81
CA ALA A 272 -2.08 90.91 63.82
C ALA A 272 -2.98 91.43 64.95
N ALA A 273 -4.16 90.85 65.13
CA ALA A 273 -5.08 91.19 66.21
C ALA A 273 -4.47 90.89 67.59
N TYR A 274 -3.77 89.75 67.73
CA TYR A 274 -3.04 89.42 68.96
C TYR A 274 -1.95 90.45 69.26
N GLY A 275 -1.17 90.86 68.27
CA GLY A 275 -0.15 91.90 68.43
C GLY A 275 -0.74 93.25 68.87
N GLU A 276 -1.92 93.63 68.36
CA GLU A 276 -2.64 94.83 68.79
C GLU A 276 -3.12 94.71 70.25
N ILE A 277 -3.72 93.57 70.62
CA ILE A 277 -4.15 93.31 71.99
C ILE A 277 -2.96 93.29 72.95
N GLU A 278 -1.82 92.72 72.55
CA GLU A 278 -0.59 92.69 73.34
C GLU A 278 -0.03 94.11 73.57
N GLN A 279 -0.05 94.97 72.54
CA GLN A 279 0.30 96.38 72.70
C GLN A 279 -0.64 97.09 73.68
N GLN A 280 -1.95 96.95 73.50
CA GLN A 280 -2.95 97.53 74.41
C GLN A 280 -2.79 97.01 75.85
N TYR A 281 -2.54 95.72 76.02
CA TYR A 281 -2.29 95.11 77.33
C TYR A 281 -1.04 95.69 77.98
N ASN A 282 0.06 95.81 77.23
CA ASN A 282 1.30 96.41 77.72
C ASN A 282 1.08 97.88 78.12
N GLU A 283 0.36 98.66 77.32
CA GLU A 283 -0.01 100.03 77.66
C GLU A 283 -0.83 100.09 78.96
N ILE A 284 -1.91 99.30 79.08
CA ILE A 284 -2.73 99.25 80.30
C ILE A 284 -1.91 98.79 81.50
N ASN A 285 -1.02 97.80 81.35
CA ASN A 285 -0.16 97.31 82.42
C ASN A 285 0.84 98.39 82.88
N THR A 286 1.42 99.16 81.95
CA THR A 286 2.27 100.31 82.33
C THR A 286 1.48 101.38 83.07
N GLN A 287 0.25 101.69 82.63
CA GLN A 287 -0.64 102.62 83.31
C GLN A 287 -1.01 102.11 84.71
N TYR A 288 -1.36 100.84 84.85
CA TYR A 288 -1.66 100.19 86.13
C TYR A 288 -0.45 100.24 87.08
N ASN A 289 0.76 99.91 86.63
CA ASN A 289 1.97 99.99 87.43
C ASN A 289 2.26 101.44 87.89
N ASN A 290 2.06 102.42 87.02
CA ASN A 290 2.18 103.83 87.37
C ASN A 290 1.15 104.27 88.41
N LEU A 291 -0.12 103.87 88.24
CA LEU A 291 -1.19 104.10 89.22
C LEU A 291 -0.90 103.42 90.56
N ASN A 292 -0.41 102.19 90.56
CA ASN A 292 -0.04 101.46 91.76
C ASN A 292 1.11 102.16 92.50
N LEU A 293 2.11 102.68 91.78
CA LEU A 293 3.16 103.52 92.35
C LEU A 293 2.59 104.82 92.94
N GLN A 294 1.64 105.48 92.28
CA GLN A 294 0.98 106.67 92.81
C GLN A 294 0.18 106.38 94.08
N VAL A 295 -0.63 105.31 94.09
CA VAL A 295 -1.38 104.86 95.27
C VAL A 295 -0.42 104.54 96.40
N THR A 296 0.68 103.85 96.13
CA THR A 296 1.71 103.56 97.13
C THR A 296 2.33 104.84 97.69
N ARG A 297 2.62 105.84 96.85
CA ARG A 297 3.13 107.15 97.29
C ARG A 297 2.13 107.92 98.15
N GLU A 298 0.86 107.98 97.74
CA GLU A 298 -0.20 108.61 98.53
C GLU A 298 -0.42 107.86 99.85
N GLN A 299 -0.34 106.52 99.86
CA GLN A 299 -0.41 105.73 101.08
C GLN A 299 0.78 106.02 102.01
N SER A 300 2.00 106.12 101.48
CA SER A 300 3.17 106.55 102.24
C SER A 300 3.01 107.97 102.80
N LYS A 301 2.42 108.89 102.02
CA LYS A 301 2.13 110.25 102.44
C LYS A 301 1.06 110.31 103.54
N ILE A 302 -0.01 109.51 103.42
CA ILE A 302 -1.03 109.34 104.46
C ILE A 302 -0.39 108.77 105.73
N ASN A 303 0.48 107.76 105.61
CA ASN A 303 1.17 107.19 106.77
C ASN A 303 2.12 108.21 107.42
N ALA A 304 2.84 109.01 106.64
CA ALA A 304 3.66 110.11 107.16
C ALA A 304 2.81 111.16 107.88
N LEU A 305 1.70 111.60 107.29
CA LEU A 305 0.75 112.53 107.93
C LEU A 305 0.11 111.95 109.20
N LYS A 306 -0.20 110.65 109.22
CA LYS A 306 -0.67 109.96 110.44
C LYS A 306 0.41 109.94 111.51
N GLN A 307 1.67 109.73 111.12
CA GLN A 307 2.79 109.77 112.06
C GLN A 307 3.01 111.19 112.60
N GLU A 308 3.01 112.22 111.74
CA GLU A 308 3.06 113.63 112.16
C GLU A 308 1.88 114.00 113.07
N LEU A 309 0.67 113.55 112.75
CA LEU A 309 -0.50 113.74 113.61
C LEU A 309 -0.28 113.09 114.97
N ASN A 310 0.26 111.88 115.00
CA ASN A 310 0.51 111.14 116.24
C ASN A 310 1.64 111.79 117.07
N GLU A 311 2.71 112.25 116.42
CA GLU A 311 3.80 113.02 117.06
C GLU A 311 3.27 114.35 117.62
N ASN A 312 2.44 115.08 116.86
CA ASN A 312 1.79 116.28 117.34
C ASN A 312 0.86 115.98 118.52
N LEU A 313 0.04 114.92 118.45
CA LEU A 313 -0.83 114.49 119.54
C LEU A 313 -0.01 114.14 120.79
N SER A 314 1.12 113.44 120.61
CA SER A 314 2.05 113.11 121.69
C SER A 314 2.74 114.35 122.27
N SER A 315 3.02 115.37 121.44
CA SER A 315 3.55 116.65 121.91
C SER A 315 2.50 117.43 122.70
N TYR A 316 1.24 117.43 122.25
CA TYR A 316 0.13 118.08 122.93
C TYR A 316 -0.20 117.39 124.25
N THR A 317 -0.16 116.06 124.32
CA THR A 317 -0.33 115.34 125.59
C THR A 317 0.86 115.56 126.52
N SER A 318 2.08 115.67 126.01
CA SER A 318 3.25 116.03 126.82
C SER A 318 3.15 117.46 127.36
N GLN A 319 2.71 118.43 126.53
CA GLN A 319 2.48 119.81 126.95
C GLN A 319 1.33 119.93 127.95
N LEU A 320 0.26 119.13 127.79
CA LEU A 320 -0.83 119.04 128.77
C LEU A 320 -0.33 118.45 130.09
N SER A 321 0.48 117.40 130.04
CA SER A 321 1.10 116.82 131.24
C SER A 321 2.05 117.79 131.94
N GLU A 322 2.83 118.59 131.20
CA GLU A 322 3.71 119.63 131.78
C GLU A 322 2.89 120.79 132.37
N ALA A 323 1.80 121.19 131.71
CA ALA A 323 0.89 122.21 132.22
C ALA A 323 0.14 121.74 133.49
N GLU A 324 -0.28 120.48 133.55
CA GLU A 324 -0.89 119.87 134.73
C GLU A 324 0.11 119.77 135.90
N ALA A 325 1.37 119.41 135.63
CA ALA A 325 2.43 119.41 136.64
C ALA A 325 2.72 120.83 137.17
N ALA A 326 2.79 121.83 136.29
CA ALA A 326 3.01 123.23 136.67
C ALA A 326 1.82 123.83 137.46
N TYR A 327 0.59 123.41 137.16
CA TYR A 327 -0.59 123.84 137.91
C TYR A 327 -0.63 123.23 139.32
N GLY A 328 -0.20 121.97 139.47
CA GLY A 328 -0.11 121.30 140.77
C GLY A 328 0.93 121.92 141.72
N GLU A 329 2.03 122.46 141.20
CA GLU A 329 3.06 123.11 142.03
C GLU A 329 2.65 124.51 142.54
N ILE A 330 1.76 125.21 141.82
CA ILE A 330 1.31 126.56 142.19
C ILE A 330 0.22 126.53 143.29
N GLU A 331 -0.56 125.44 143.38
CA GLU A 331 -1.65 125.33 144.34
C GLU A 331 -1.20 124.95 145.77
N GLN A 332 0.03 124.43 145.95
CA GLN A 332 0.58 124.07 147.26
C GLN A 332 1.37 125.18 147.98
N GLN A 333 1.43 126.39 147.42
CA GLN A 333 2.13 127.54 148.04
C GLN A 333 1.23 128.66 148.57
N TYR A 334 -0.08 128.44 148.74
CA TYR A 334 -0.99 129.37 149.42
C TYR A 334 -1.83 128.72 150.51
#